data_AF-A0A1Y4DB85-F1
#
_entry.id   AF-A0A1Y4DB85-F1
#
_cell.length_a   1.000
_cell.length_b   1.000
_cell.length_c   1.000
_cell.angle_alpha   90.00
_cell.angle_beta   90.00
_cell.angle_gamma   90.00
#
_symmetry.space_group_name_H-M   'P 1'
#
loop_
_entity.id
_entity.type
_entity.pdbx_description
1 polymer ?
#
loop_
_entity_poly.entity_id
_entity_poly.type
_entity_poly.pdbx_seq_one_letter_code
_entity_poly.pdbx_strand_id
1 'polypeptide(L)'
;MPTPKLELETTAYTFDQLMHNDAPQLALAGRSNVGKSSLVNALAQRRKLAKVSATPGKTRSINYYRVSPWNFFLVDLPGYGYAKANHAEREKWGKLLERYLKECSSLKALVLLVDSRLPPQALDINLVEYAQGLGLAIIPVLTKSDKCRQRELNARIAEWTGLAKRRPVVTSAAQRRGMANLWNALLEHMGISDRVGLAEGEVADRRPAQKATGPADKPSDAAEAAAGKKDA
;
A
#
# COMPACT_ATOMS: atom_id res chain seq x y z
N MET A 1 14.14 -17.80 -8.40
CA MET A 1 13.65 -16.40 -8.31
C MET A 1 14.71 -15.57 -7.60
N PRO A 2 15.02 -14.35 -8.06
CA PRO A 2 15.95 -13.46 -7.36
C PRO A 2 15.40 -13.07 -5.98
N THR A 3 16.27 -13.02 -4.97
CA THR A 3 15.93 -12.59 -3.62
C THR A 3 16.28 -11.11 -3.46
N PRO A 4 15.29 -10.21 -3.27
CA PRO A 4 15.55 -8.79 -3.06
C PRO A 4 16.42 -8.55 -1.82
N LYS A 5 17.38 -7.62 -1.93
CA LYS A 5 18.14 -7.10 -0.79
C LYS A 5 17.92 -5.59 -0.68
N LEU A 6 17.64 -5.10 0.53
CA LEU A 6 17.65 -3.67 0.87
C LEU A 6 18.90 -3.34 1.68
N GLU A 7 19.63 -2.33 1.23
CA GLU A 7 20.80 -1.79 1.91
C GLU A 7 20.65 -0.28 2.05
N LEU A 8 20.95 0.27 3.23
CA LEU A 8 20.85 1.71 3.48
C LEU A 8 22.06 2.39 2.84
N GLU A 9 21.83 3.13 1.77
CA GLU A 9 22.88 3.83 1.03
C GLU A 9 23.22 5.17 1.69
N THR A 10 22.19 5.98 2.01
CA THR A 10 22.38 7.26 2.68
C THR A 10 21.14 7.71 3.46
N THR A 11 21.33 8.70 4.32
CA THR A 11 20.30 9.34 5.12
C THR A 11 20.43 10.86 5.02
N ALA A 12 19.41 11.51 4.45
CA ALA A 12 19.35 12.96 4.28
C ALA A 12 18.51 13.61 5.38
N TYR A 13 19.03 14.67 6.00
CA TYR A 13 18.38 15.49 7.03
C TYR A 13 18.01 16.90 6.53
N THR A 14 18.67 17.35 5.46
CA THR A 14 18.43 18.64 4.78
C THR A 14 18.20 18.43 3.28
N PHE A 15 17.74 19.48 2.59
CA PHE A 15 17.54 19.45 1.13
C PHE A 15 18.83 19.21 0.36
N ASP A 16 19.94 19.78 0.82
CA ASP A 16 21.24 19.73 0.15
C ASP A 16 21.93 18.36 0.32
N GLN A 17 21.32 17.46 1.10
CA GLN A 17 21.71 16.06 1.28
C GLN A 17 20.84 15.09 0.47
N LEU A 18 19.87 15.58 -0.30
CA LEU A 18 19.07 14.73 -1.18
C LEU A 18 19.96 14.05 -2.23
N MET A 19 19.67 12.79 -2.52
CA MET A 19 20.43 12.01 -3.47
C MET A 19 20.13 12.47 -4.91
N HIS A 20 21.11 13.12 -5.53
CA HIS A 20 21.09 13.46 -6.95
C HIS A 20 21.70 12.30 -7.76
N ASN A 21 20.87 11.33 -8.14
CA ASN A 21 21.25 10.29 -9.09
C ASN A 21 20.08 9.91 -10.02
N ASP A 22 20.41 9.39 -11.19
CA ASP A 22 19.44 8.97 -12.22
C ASP A 22 18.82 7.60 -11.94
N ALA A 23 19.25 6.95 -10.85
CA ALA A 23 18.72 5.66 -10.42
C ALA A 23 17.23 5.81 -10.04
N PRO A 24 16.31 5.05 -10.65
CA PRO A 24 14.88 5.15 -10.39
C PRO A 24 14.51 5.05 -8.90
N GLN A 25 13.55 5.85 -8.45
CA GLN A 25 13.16 5.98 -7.05
C GLN A 25 11.66 5.68 -6.83
N LEU A 26 11.34 4.97 -5.75
CA LEU A 26 9.99 4.71 -5.29
C LEU A 26 9.84 5.24 -3.86
N ALA A 27 8.99 6.26 -3.68
CA ALA A 27 8.89 6.97 -2.41
C ALA A 27 7.89 6.31 -1.47
N LEU A 28 8.33 5.87 -0.29
CA LEU A 28 7.46 5.37 0.76
C LEU A 28 6.92 6.56 1.57
N ALA A 29 5.64 6.88 1.40
CA ALA A 29 4.95 7.89 2.21
C ALA A 29 3.84 7.26 3.06
N GLY A 30 3.43 7.96 4.11
CA GLY A 30 2.31 7.55 4.96
C GLY A 30 2.36 8.22 6.32
N ARG A 31 1.24 8.19 7.05
CA ARG A 31 1.13 8.84 8.36
C ARG A 31 2.16 8.31 9.36
N SER A 32 2.55 9.17 10.31
CA SER A 32 3.27 8.74 11.51
C SER A 32 2.57 7.54 12.18
N ASN A 33 3.35 6.54 12.58
CA ASN A 33 2.88 5.24 13.11
C ASN A 33 2.02 4.36 12.17
N VAL A 34 1.94 4.63 10.87
CA VAL A 34 1.24 3.74 9.91
C VAL A 34 1.90 2.36 9.73
N GLY A 35 3.16 2.21 10.14
CA GLY A 35 3.92 0.95 10.05
C GLY A 35 5.02 0.92 9.00
N LYS A 36 5.34 2.08 8.40
CA LYS A 36 6.35 2.24 7.34
C LYS A 36 7.71 1.60 7.63
N SER A 37 8.35 1.94 8.76
CA SER A 37 9.63 1.33 9.15
C SER A 37 9.52 -0.18 9.43
N SER A 38 8.36 -0.67 9.88
CA SER A 38 8.11 -2.11 10.02
C SER A 38 7.97 -2.80 8.66
N LEU A 39 7.37 -2.15 7.67
CA LEU A 39 7.27 -2.64 6.30
C LEU A 39 8.66 -2.73 5.63
N VAL A 40 9.49 -1.68 5.76
CA VAL A 40 10.88 -1.68 5.28
C VAL A 40 11.67 -2.86 5.86
N ASN A 41 11.59 -3.07 7.17
CA ASN A 41 12.23 -4.20 7.85
C ASN A 41 11.68 -5.56 7.38
N ALA A 42 10.37 -5.67 7.13
CA ALA A 42 9.76 -6.89 6.63
C ALA A 42 10.23 -7.24 5.21
N LEU A 43 10.24 -6.25 4.29
CA LEU A 43 10.77 -6.34 2.92
C LEU A 43 12.26 -6.70 2.90
N ALA A 44 13.06 -6.04 3.75
CA ALA A 44 14.49 -6.30 3.90
C ALA A 44 14.83 -7.66 4.55
N GLN A 45 13.84 -8.34 5.11
CA GLN A 45 14.01 -9.55 5.94
C GLN A 45 14.96 -9.33 7.15
N ARG A 46 15.10 -8.08 7.63
CA ARG A 46 16.04 -7.65 8.67
C ARG A 46 15.27 -6.92 9.78
N ARG A 47 15.56 -7.22 11.06
CA ARG A 47 14.82 -6.63 12.20
C ARG A 47 15.18 -5.17 12.54
N LYS A 48 16.31 -4.65 12.05
CA LYS A 48 16.88 -3.36 12.47
C LYS A 48 17.47 -2.50 11.33
N LEU A 49 17.04 -2.70 10.08
CA LEU A 49 17.49 -1.87 8.95
C LEU A 49 16.87 -0.46 9.02
N ALA A 50 15.57 -0.38 9.28
CA ALA A 50 14.87 0.86 9.62
C ALA A 50 14.67 0.96 11.13
N LYS A 51 14.89 2.15 11.70
CA LYS A 51 14.64 2.42 13.13
C LYS A 51 13.14 2.45 13.41
N VAL A 52 12.59 1.38 13.95
CA VAL A 52 11.19 1.33 14.41
C VAL A 52 11.10 1.99 15.79
N SER A 53 10.28 3.04 15.92
CA SER A 53 9.94 3.62 17.22
C SER A 53 8.43 3.73 17.35
N ALA A 54 7.89 3.41 18.53
CA ALA A 54 6.49 3.66 18.86
C ALA A 54 6.22 5.15 19.12
N THR A 55 7.26 5.90 19.54
CA THR A 55 7.22 7.36 19.65
C THR A 55 7.37 7.96 18.25
N PRO A 56 6.35 8.61 17.68
CA PRO A 56 6.49 9.22 16.37
C PRO A 56 7.41 10.45 16.43
N GLY A 57 7.86 10.96 15.28
CA GLY A 57 8.71 12.16 15.18
C GLY A 57 10.21 12.00 15.39
N LYS A 58 10.73 10.82 15.75
CA LYS A 58 12.20 10.60 15.85
C LYS A 58 12.92 10.49 14.51
N THR A 59 12.24 10.12 13.43
CA THR A 59 12.83 10.03 12.08
C THR A 59 12.63 11.37 11.35
N ARG A 60 13.55 12.31 11.61
CA ARG A 60 13.67 13.59 10.90
C ARG A 60 14.58 13.46 9.66
N SER A 61 14.44 12.37 8.91
CA SER A 61 15.31 12.06 7.79
C SER A 61 14.59 11.32 6.68
N ILE A 62 15.08 11.50 5.45
CA ILE A 62 14.79 10.66 4.30
C ILE A 62 15.87 9.57 4.25
N ASN A 63 15.47 8.31 4.17
CA ASN A 63 16.41 7.18 4.12
C ASN A 63 16.35 6.51 2.74
N TYR A 64 17.48 6.41 2.06
CA TYR A 64 17.59 5.83 0.73
C TYR A 64 18.03 4.37 0.83
N TYR A 65 17.13 3.44 0.52
CA TYR A 65 17.42 2.02 0.51
C TYR A 65 17.66 1.53 -0.93
N ARG A 66 18.91 1.23 -1.27
CA ARG A 66 19.28 0.58 -2.53
C ARG A 66 18.64 -0.81 -2.58
N VAL A 67 18.00 -1.14 -3.69
CA VAL A 67 17.40 -2.46 -3.95
C VAL A 67 18.24 -3.21 -4.98
N SER A 68 18.78 -4.34 -4.56
CA SER A 68 19.56 -5.25 -5.41
C SER A 68 18.76 -6.51 -5.75
N PRO A 69 18.90 -7.08 -6.96
CA PRO A 69 19.88 -6.73 -8.01
C PRO A 69 19.50 -5.56 -8.92
N TRP A 70 18.28 -5.04 -8.86
CA TRP A 70 17.71 -4.17 -9.90
C TRP A 70 18.12 -2.69 -9.89
N ASN A 71 18.98 -2.26 -8.97
CA ASN A 71 19.60 -0.92 -8.94
C ASN A 71 18.59 0.25 -8.92
N PHE A 72 17.54 0.13 -8.11
CA PHE A 72 16.60 1.23 -7.81
C PHE A 72 16.54 1.53 -6.31
N PHE A 73 15.94 2.65 -5.92
CA PHE A 73 15.82 3.07 -4.52
C PHE A 73 14.39 2.98 -3.99
N LEU A 74 14.23 2.41 -2.80
CA LEU A 74 13.07 2.65 -1.93
C LEU A 74 13.43 3.81 -1.00
N VAL A 75 12.73 4.93 -1.13
CA VAL A 75 13.03 6.18 -0.43
C VAL A 75 12.04 6.38 0.70
N ASP A 76 12.49 6.18 1.94
CA ASP A 76 11.67 6.25 3.14
C ASP A 76 11.48 7.71 3.59
N LEU A 77 10.35 8.31 3.20
CA LEU A 77 10.05 9.71 3.52
C LEU A 77 9.56 9.88 4.98
N PRO A 78 9.81 11.01 5.65
CA PRO A 78 9.24 11.34 6.95
C PRO A 78 7.71 11.17 7.01
N GLY A 79 7.21 10.62 8.12
CA GLY A 79 5.79 10.30 8.25
C GLY A 79 4.94 11.50 8.66
N TYR A 80 4.05 11.96 7.77
CA TYR A 80 3.21 13.15 7.97
C TYR A 80 2.13 12.97 9.05
N GLY A 81 1.44 14.06 9.41
CA GLY A 81 0.35 14.06 10.39
C GLY A 81 0.79 13.80 11.85
N TYR A 82 2.06 14.09 12.20
CA TYR A 82 2.54 13.93 13.57
C TYR A 82 2.00 15.03 14.49
N ALA A 83 1.05 14.67 15.37
CA ALA A 83 0.35 15.60 16.24
C ALA A 83 1.24 16.39 17.23
N LYS A 84 2.42 15.86 17.61
CA LYS A 84 3.35 16.55 18.53
C LYS A 84 4.46 17.35 17.83
N ALA A 85 4.55 17.36 16.50
CA ALA A 85 5.38 18.33 15.79
C ALA A 85 4.79 19.73 16.00
N ASN A 86 5.64 20.75 16.18
CA ASN A 86 5.19 22.14 16.17
C ASN A 86 4.77 22.57 14.74
N HIS A 87 4.14 23.74 14.59
CA HIS A 87 3.65 24.20 13.28
C HIS A 87 4.78 24.29 12.23
N ALA A 88 5.90 24.91 12.60
CA ALA A 88 7.05 25.09 11.72
C ALA A 88 7.69 23.77 11.26
N GLU A 89 7.76 22.75 12.12
CA GLU A 89 8.19 21.41 11.73
C GLU A 89 7.24 20.79 10.71
N ARG A 90 5.92 20.85 10.91
CA ARG A 90 4.94 20.30 9.97
C ARG A 90 5.04 20.98 8.60
N GLU A 91 5.15 22.30 8.59
CA GLU A 91 5.31 23.11 7.38
C GLU A 91 6.62 22.78 6.64
N LYS A 92 7.74 22.65 7.37
CA LYS A 92 9.03 22.22 6.81
C LYS A 92 8.94 20.82 6.17
N TRP A 93 8.24 19.87 6.80
CA TRP A 93 8.02 18.55 6.22
C TRP A 93 7.08 18.57 5.01
N GLY A 94 6.04 19.41 5.01
CA GLY A 94 5.17 19.63 3.85
C GLY A 94 5.98 20.13 2.66
N LYS A 95 6.72 21.23 2.84
CA LYS A 95 7.62 21.79 1.82
C LYS A 95 8.67 20.80 1.33
N LEU A 96 9.23 19.95 2.21
CA LEU A 96 10.16 18.88 1.81
C LEU A 96 9.48 17.82 0.94
N LEU A 97 8.29 17.37 1.33
CA LEU A 97 7.52 16.36 0.59
C LEU A 97 7.10 16.90 -0.78
N GLU A 98 6.47 18.08 -0.83
CA GLU A 98 6.09 18.76 -2.07
C GLU A 98 7.27 18.94 -3.02
N ARG A 99 8.38 19.48 -2.51
CA ARG A 99 9.59 19.71 -3.30
C ARG A 99 10.20 18.40 -3.81
N TYR A 100 10.29 17.37 -2.97
CA TYR A 100 10.80 16.06 -3.38
C TYR A 100 9.93 15.42 -4.47
N LEU A 101 8.60 15.45 -4.31
CA LEU A 101 7.66 14.91 -5.31
C LEU A 101 7.69 15.68 -6.63
N LYS A 102 7.97 16.98 -6.60
CA LYS A 102 8.00 17.86 -7.78
C LYS A 102 9.36 17.90 -8.50
N GLU A 103 10.47 17.87 -7.78
CA GLU A 103 11.82 18.09 -8.34
C GLU A 103 12.62 16.78 -8.58
N CYS A 104 12.21 15.65 -7.98
CA CYS A 104 12.92 14.38 -8.19
C CYS A 104 12.55 13.72 -9.53
N SER A 105 13.30 14.03 -10.59
CA SER A 105 13.14 13.44 -11.94
C SER A 105 13.22 11.90 -11.97
N SER A 106 13.96 11.31 -11.03
CA SER A 106 14.12 9.86 -10.90
C SER A 106 12.92 9.17 -10.22
N LEU A 107 12.00 9.91 -9.62
CA LEU A 107 10.81 9.37 -8.94
C LEU A 107 9.84 8.73 -9.96
N LYS A 108 9.46 7.46 -9.72
CA LYS A 108 8.54 6.70 -10.59
C LYS A 108 7.14 6.53 -9.99
N ALA A 109 7.04 6.37 -8.68
CA ALA A 109 5.75 6.35 -7.98
C ALA A 109 5.85 6.71 -6.49
N LEU A 110 4.70 7.12 -5.95
CA LEU A 110 4.43 7.21 -4.53
C LEU A 110 3.83 5.89 -4.01
N VAL A 111 4.58 5.18 -3.17
CA VAL A 111 4.09 4.01 -2.42
C VAL A 111 3.43 4.53 -1.14
N LEU A 112 2.10 4.61 -1.16
CA LEU A 112 1.31 5.22 -0.10
C LEU A 112 0.84 4.18 0.92
N LEU A 113 1.42 4.20 2.11
CA LEU A 113 1.07 3.31 3.21
C LEU A 113 -0.07 3.89 4.05
N VAL A 114 -1.11 3.09 4.24
CA VAL A 114 -2.35 3.46 4.94
C VAL A 114 -2.77 2.36 5.92
N ASP A 115 -3.24 2.74 7.11
CA ASP A 115 -3.61 1.77 8.16
C ASP A 115 -4.94 1.11 7.79
N SER A 116 -4.95 -0.21 7.54
CA SER A 116 -6.15 -0.92 7.05
C SER A 116 -7.37 -0.85 7.96
N ARG A 117 -7.22 -0.37 9.21
CA ARG A 117 -8.30 -0.18 10.18
C ARG A 117 -8.98 1.19 10.10
N LEU A 118 -8.41 2.13 9.36
CA LEU A 118 -8.87 3.51 9.32
C LEU A 118 -9.46 3.85 7.94
N PRO A 119 -10.50 4.70 7.87
CA PRO A 119 -10.92 5.29 6.61
C PRO A 119 -9.82 6.21 6.04
N PRO A 120 -9.83 6.47 4.71
CA PRO A 120 -9.04 7.52 4.11
C PRO A 120 -9.15 8.81 4.93
N GLN A 121 -8.01 9.37 5.31
CA GLN A 121 -7.95 10.60 6.11
C GLN A 121 -7.67 11.78 5.17
N ALA A 122 -8.08 12.99 5.55
CA ALA A 122 -7.85 14.19 4.75
C ALA A 122 -6.38 14.34 4.31
N LEU A 123 -5.41 14.12 5.19
CA LEU A 123 -3.99 14.20 4.83
C LEU A 123 -3.54 13.12 3.82
N ASP A 124 -4.19 11.95 3.82
CA ASP A 124 -3.88 10.90 2.85
C ASP A 124 -4.52 11.22 1.49
N ILE A 125 -5.75 11.77 1.48
CA ILE A 125 -6.49 12.20 0.29
C ILE A 125 -5.76 13.37 -0.39
N ASN A 126 -5.43 14.44 0.35
CA ASN A 126 -4.71 15.58 -0.20
C ASN A 126 -3.37 15.19 -0.85
N LEU A 127 -2.67 14.20 -0.27
CA LEU A 127 -1.42 13.67 -0.83
C LEU A 127 -1.65 12.84 -2.11
N VAL A 128 -2.74 12.08 -2.19
CA VAL A 128 -3.17 11.40 -3.42
C VAL A 128 -3.45 12.41 -4.53
N GLU A 129 -4.28 13.42 -4.23
CA GLU A 129 -4.67 14.46 -5.19
C GLU A 129 -3.47 15.25 -5.70
N TYR A 130 -2.57 15.66 -4.79
CA TYR A 130 -1.33 16.35 -5.14
C TYR A 130 -0.42 15.48 -6.03
N ALA A 131 -0.17 14.23 -5.66
CA ALA A 131 0.66 13.33 -6.45
C ALA A 131 0.05 13.04 -7.84
N GLN A 132 -1.27 12.83 -7.93
CA GLN A 132 -1.97 12.67 -9.20
C GLN A 132 -1.93 13.94 -10.06
N GLY A 133 -2.00 15.14 -9.44
CA GLY A 133 -1.83 16.42 -10.12
C GLY A 133 -0.44 16.62 -10.71
N LEU A 134 0.60 15.99 -10.13
CA LEU A 134 1.95 15.90 -10.69
C LEU A 134 2.12 14.77 -11.73
N GLY A 135 1.06 14.01 -12.05
CA GLY A 135 1.13 12.84 -12.94
C GLY A 135 1.82 11.62 -12.32
N LEU A 136 2.11 11.62 -11.02
CA LEU A 136 2.78 10.51 -10.35
C LEU A 136 1.82 9.33 -10.14
N ALA A 137 2.29 8.13 -10.47
CA ALA A 137 1.58 6.91 -10.15
C ALA A 137 1.58 6.64 -8.64
N ILE A 138 0.49 6.03 -8.15
CA ILE A 138 0.31 5.71 -6.72
C ILE A 138 0.19 4.20 -6.55
N ILE A 139 0.93 3.66 -5.58
CA ILE A 139 0.90 2.26 -5.17
C ILE A 139 0.35 2.22 -3.73
N PRO A 140 -0.97 2.11 -3.53
CA PRO A 140 -1.55 2.05 -2.20
C PRO A 140 -1.22 0.72 -1.51
N VAL A 141 -0.79 0.79 -0.25
CA VAL A 141 -0.42 -0.36 0.58
C VAL A 141 -1.22 -0.31 1.88
N LEU A 142 -2.18 -1.23 2.02
CA LEU A 142 -2.91 -1.39 3.28
C LEU A 142 -2.00 -2.11 4.27
N THR A 143 -1.65 -1.45 5.38
CA THR A 143 -0.80 -2.01 6.44
C THR A 143 -1.64 -2.57 7.59
N LYS A 144 -1.01 -3.40 8.43
CA LYS A 144 -1.62 -3.99 9.64
C LYS A 144 -2.89 -4.80 9.37
N SER A 145 -2.96 -5.49 8.22
CA SER A 145 -4.14 -6.28 7.84
C SER A 145 -4.47 -7.40 8.84
N ASP A 146 -3.52 -7.79 9.68
CA ASP A 146 -3.69 -8.69 10.83
C ASP A 146 -4.64 -8.16 11.91
N LYS A 147 -4.95 -6.85 11.89
CA LYS A 147 -5.74 -6.15 12.92
C LYS A 147 -7.05 -5.56 12.39
N CYS A 148 -7.46 -5.95 11.18
CA CYS A 148 -8.65 -5.44 10.49
C CYS A 148 -9.59 -6.60 10.14
N ARG A 149 -10.90 -6.43 10.35
CA ARG A 149 -11.88 -7.48 10.02
C ARG A 149 -12.05 -7.56 8.50
N GLN A 150 -12.29 -8.75 7.96
CA GLN A 150 -12.36 -8.96 6.50
C GLN A 150 -13.37 -8.03 5.80
N ARG A 151 -14.50 -7.71 6.43
CA ARG A 151 -15.50 -6.75 5.91
C ARG A 151 -14.95 -5.33 5.81
N GLU A 152 -14.27 -4.85 6.84
CA GLU A 152 -13.64 -3.53 6.90
C GLU A 152 -12.50 -3.43 5.89
N LEU A 153 -11.69 -4.49 5.80
CA LEU A 153 -10.59 -4.62 4.84
C LEU A 153 -11.08 -4.55 3.40
N ASN A 154 -12.16 -5.29 3.06
CA ASN A 154 -12.78 -5.23 1.74
C ASN A 154 -13.30 -3.82 1.40
N ALA A 155 -13.89 -3.12 2.37
CA ALA A 155 -14.31 -1.73 2.20
C ALA A 155 -13.11 -0.79 1.97
N ARG A 156 -12.02 -0.93 2.74
CA ARG A 156 -10.79 -0.15 2.52
C ARG A 156 -10.17 -0.43 1.14
N ILE A 157 -10.18 -1.68 0.68
CA ILE A 157 -9.71 -2.04 -0.67
C ILE A 157 -10.51 -1.28 -1.73
N ALA A 158 -11.85 -1.26 -1.63
CA ALA A 158 -12.70 -0.56 -2.60
C ALA A 158 -12.44 0.96 -2.64
N GLU A 159 -12.44 1.61 -1.47
CA GLU A 159 -12.19 3.05 -1.33
C GLU A 159 -10.82 3.45 -1.91
N TRP A 160 -9.76 2.74 -1.51
CA TRP A 160 -8.41 3.03 -1.97
C TRP A 160 -8.18 2.66 -3.44
N THR A 161 -8.93 1.70 -3.99
CA THR A 161 -8.94 1.44 -5.44
C THR A 161 -9.51 2.63 -6.21
N GLY A 162 -10.60 3.23 -5.72
CA GLY A 162 -11.19 4.43 -6.31
C GLY A 162 -10.25 5.65 -6.24
N LEU A 163 -9.74 5.96 -5.04
CA LEU A 163 -8.87 7.11 -4.80
C LEU A 163 -7.55 7.03 -5.60
N ALA A 164 -6.84 5.91 -5.54
CA ALA A 164 -5.53 5.76 -6.17
C ALA A 164 -5.59 5.27 -7.63
N LYS A 165 -6.77 4.91 -8.14
CA LYS A 165 -6.98 4.26 -9.45
C LYS A 165 -6.19 2.95 -9.64
N ARG A 166 -5.74 2.33 -8.53
CA ARG A 166 -4.99 1.06 -8.49
C ARG A 166 -5.42 0.24 -7.28
N ARG A 167 -5.63 -1.07 -7.46
CA ARG A 167 -5.98 -1.99 -6.35
C ARG A 167 -4.86 -2.00 -5.29
N PRO A 168 -5.16 -1.80 -4.00
CA PRO A 168 -4.16 -1.85 -2.94
C PRO A 168 -3.51 -3.21 -2.73
N VAL A 169 -2.22 -3.19 -2.40
CA VAL A 169 -1.52 -4.35 -1.86
C VAL A 169 -1.83 -4.46 -0.37
N VAL A 170 -2.34 -5.62 0.06
CA VAL A 170 -2.71 -5.87 1.46
C VAL A 170 -1.55 -6.52 2.20
N THR A 171 -1.09 -5.90 3.30
CA THR A 171 0.12 -6.31 4.01
C THR A 171 -0.04 -6.40 5.52
N SER A 172 0.68 -7.35 6.12
CA SER A 172 1.03 -7.34 7.54
C SER A 172 2.52 -7.55 7.70
N ALA A 173 3.23 -6.52 8.16
CA ALA A 173 4.65 -6.64 8.52
C ALA A 173 4.86 -7.57 9.74
N ALA A 174 3.86 -7.71 10.61
CA ALA A 174 3.92 -8.57 11.79
C ALA A 174 3.80 -10.07 11.42
N GLN A 175 2.89 -10.40 10.50
CA GLN A 175 2.72 -11.77 9.99
C GLN A 175 3.55 -12.07 8.73
N ARG A 176 4.32 -11.09 8.23
CA ARG A 176 5.03 -11.12 6.92
C ARG A 176 4.10 -11.39 5.70
N ARG A 177 2.79 -11.22 5.85
CA ARG A 177 1.78 -11.43 4.79
C ARG A 177 1.83 -10.33 3.74
N GLY A 178 1.73 -10.70 2.46
CA GLY A 178 1.67 -9.80 1.31
C GLY A 178 3.02 -9.20 0.91
N MET A 179 4.14 -9.68 1.48
CA MET A 179 5.48 -9.14 1.15
C MET A 179 5.90 -9.54 -0.26
N ALA A 180 5.54 -10.74 -0.72
CA ALA A 180 5.79 -11.17 -2.10
C ALA A 180 4.93 -10.37 -3.08
N ASN A 181 3.63 -10.19 -2.80
CA ASN A 181 2.75 -9.34 -3.62
C ASN A 181 3.23 -7.89 -3.69
N LEU A 182 3.71 -7.33 -2.58
CA LEU A 182 4.27 -5.98 -2.57
C LEU A 182 5.54 -5.90 -3.43
N TRP A 183 6.47 -6.85 -3.27
CA TRP A 183 7.64 -6.91 -4.14
C TRP A 183 7.27 -6.97 -5.62
N ASN A 184 6.35 -7.87 -5.99
CA ASN A 184 5.92 -8.01 -7.38
C ASN A 184 5.25 -6.73 -7.91
N ALA A 185 4.42 -6.05 -7.11
CA ALA A 185 3.78 -4.78 -7.52
C ALA A 185 4.77 -3.61 -7.66
N LEU A 186 5.87 -3.62 -6.89
CA LEU A 186 6.98 -2.66 -7.02
C LEU A 186 7.79 -2.96 -8.29
N LEU A 187 8.20 -4.21 -8.52
CA LEU A 187 8.97 -4.62 -9.71
C LEU A 187 8.19 -4.40 -11.01
N GLU A 188 6.91 -4.77 -11.04
CA GLU A 188 5.98 -4.51 -12.16
C GLU A 188 5.94 -3.03 -12.52
N HIS A 189 5.84 -2.15 -11.51
CA HIS A 189 5.82 -0.70 -11.74
C HIS A 189 7.14 -0.15 -12.30
N MET A 190 8.25 -0.83 -12.03
CA MET A 190 9.58 -0.48 -12.52
C MET A 190 9.91 -1.11 -13.88
N GLY A 191 8.94 -1.79 -14.52
CA GLY A 191 9.15 -2.49 -15.79
C GLY A 191 9.97 -3.77 -15.68
N ILE A 192 10.16 -4.30 -14.47
CA ILE A 192 10.98 -5.48 -14.20
C ILE A 192 10.10 -6.73 -14.27
N SER A 193 10.45 -7.66 -15.17
CA SER A 193 9.69 -8.90 -15.38
C SER A 193 9.94 -9.99 -14.33
N ASP A 194 10.98 -9.85 -13.50
CA ASP A 194 11.27 -10.78 -12.42
C ASP A 194 10.12 -10.85 -11.40
N ARG A 195 9.94 -12.05 -10.84
CA ARG A 195 9.02 -12.28 -9.72
C ARG A 195 9.76 -12.73 -8.48
N VAL A 196 9.29 -12.24 -7.34
CA VAL A 196 9.69 -12.64 -6.00
C VAL A 196 8.66 -13.62 -5.46
N GLY A 197 9.13 -14.81 -5.12
CA GLY A 197 8.40 -15.81 -4.35
C GLY A 197 8.95 -15.86 -2.93
N LEU A 198 8.07 -16.08 -1.96
CA LEU A 198 8.42 -16.42 -0.58
C LEU A 198 7.74 -17.74 -0.23
N ALA A 199 8.34 -18.47 0.72
CA ALA A 199 7.93 -19.83 1.07
C ALA A 199 6.44 -19.93 1.48
N GLU A 200 5.87 -21.11 1.26
CA GLU A 200 4.45 -21.43 1.40
C GLU A 200 3.88 -21.02 2.78
N GLY A 201 3.02 -20.00 2.76
CA GLY A 201 2.33 -19.50 3.95
C GLY A 201 1.24 -18.47 3.65
N GLU A 202 0.95 -18.20 2.38
CA GLU A 202 -0.07 -17.24 1.97
C GLU A 202 -1.36 -17.98 1.59
N VAL A 203 -2.37 -17.85 2.46
CA VAL A 203 -3.77 -18.11 2.09
C VAL A 203 -4.07 -17.25 0.87
N ALA A 204 -4.26 -17.90 -0.28
CA ALA A 204 -4.58 -17.22 -1.52
C ALA A 204 -5.78 -16.29 -1.32
N ASP A 205 -5.70 -15.09 -1.90
CA ASP A 205 -6.79 -14.14 -2.05
C ASP A 205 -7.90 -14.80 -2.88
N ARG A 206 -8.77 -15.57 -2.21
CA ARG A 206 -9.88 -16.28 -2.84
C ARG A 206 -10.82 -15.22 -3.39
N ARG A 207 -10.72 -14.98 -4.71
CA ARG A 207 -11.74 -14.29 -5.50
C ARG A 207 -13.11 -14.76 -5.01
N PRO A 208 -14.04 -13.86 -4.62
CA PRO A 208 -15.37 -14.29 -4.22
C PRO A 208 -15.98 -15.04 -5.41
N ALA A 209 -16.35 -16.30 -5.19
CA ALA A 209 -16.99 -17.10 -6.21
C ALA A 209 -18.27 -16.39 -6.64
N GLN A 210 -18.42 -16.14 -7.95
CA GLN A 210 -19.70 -15.74 -8.51
C GLN A 210 -20.68 -16.87 -8.20
N LYS A 211 -21.65 -16.61 -7.31
CA LYS A 211 -22.80 -17.50 -7.17
C LYS A 211 -23.62 -17.37 -8.45
N ALA A 212 -23.48 -18.35 -9.34
CA ALA A 212 -24.43 -18.55 -10.41
C ALA A 212 -25.79 -18.84 -9.77
N THR A 213 -26.72 -17.89 -9.89
CA THR A 213 -28.12 -18.08 -9.52
C THR A 213 -28.83 -18.81 -10.66
N GLY A 214 -28.75 -20.14 -10.66
CA GLY A 214 -29.71 -20.96 -11.39
C GLY A 214 -31.05 -20.97 -10.64
N PRO A 215 -32.20 -20.97 -11.34
CA PRO A 215 -33.51 -21.08 -10.70
C PRO A 215 -33.69 -22.49 -10.12
N ALA A 216 -34.26 -22.57 -8.92
CA ALA A 216 -34.63 -23.83 -8.31
C ALA A 216 -36.12 -24.10 -8.58
N ASP A 217 -36.41 -24.99 -9.53
CA ASP A 217 -37.75 -25.56 -9.67
C ASP A 217 -38.11 -26.34 -8.40
N LYS A 218 -39.32 -26.12 -7.89
CA LYS A 218 -39.93 -26.94 -6.85
C LYS A 218 -40.93 -27.90 -7.48
N PRO A 219 -40.91 -29.19 -7.15
CA PRO A 219 -42.06 -30.06 -7.38
C PRO A 219 -43.10 -29.86 -6.25
N SER A 220 -44.38 -29.83 -6.61
CA SER A 220 -45.48 -30.06 -5.66
C SER A 220 -46.69 -30.64 -6.43
N ASP A 221 -46.92 -31.94 -6.26
CA ASP A 221 -48.12 -32.63 -6.73
C ASP A 221 -49.26 -32.59 -5.70
N ALA A 222 -50.50 -32.58 -6.21
CA ALA A 222 -51.74 -33.06 -5.58
C ALA A 222 -52.27 -32.31 -4.31
N ALA A 223 -53.59 -32.10 -4.10
CA ALA A 223 -54.77 -32.35 -4.93
C ALA A 223 -55.95 -31.43 -4.54
N GLU A 224 -57.02 -31.49 -5.37
CA GLU A 224 -58.43 -31.09 -5.12
C GLU A 224 -58.78 -29.58 -5.07
N ALA A 225 -60.01 -29.13 -5.41
CA ALA A 225 -61.20 -29.84 -5.96
C ALA A 225 -62.07 -28.96 -6.92
N ALA A 226 -62.91 -29.65 -7.70
CA ALA A 226 -64.22 -29.27 -8.26
C ALA A 226 -64.54 -27.81 -8.70
N ALA A 227 -64.81 -27.61 -10.00
CA ALA A 227 -66.08 -27.07 -10.54
C ALA A 227 -66.08 -26.96 -12.08
N GLY A 228 -67.28 -26.98 -12.70
CA GLY A 228 -67.51 -26.41 -14.04
C GLY A 228 -67.51 -27.36 -15.25
N LYS A 229 -68.68 -27.93 -15.58
CA LYS A 229 -68.97 -28.47 -16.92
C LYS A 229 -69.52 -27.36 -17.82
N LYS A 230 -69.06 -27.35 -19.08
CA LYS A 230 -69.74 -26.96 -20.33
C LYS A 230 -70.56 -25.66 -20.37
N ASP A 231 -70.17 -24.79 -21.31
CA ASP A 231 -71.08 -24.21 -22.29
C ASP A 231 -70.39 -24.15 -23.66
N ALA A 232 -71.19 -24.27 -24.74
CA ALA A 232 -70.83 -24.26 -26.18
C ALA A 232 -69.78 -25.32 -26.65
#